data_AF-M7BQT3-F1
#
_entry.id   AF-M7BQT3-F1
#
_cell.length_a   1.000
_cell.length_b   1.000
_cell.length_c   1.000
_cell.angle_alpha   90.00
_cell.angle_beta   90.00
_cell.angle_gamma   90.00
#
_symmetry.space_group_name_H-M   'P 1'
#
loop_
_entity.id
_entity.type
_entity.pdbx_description
1 polymer ?
#
loop_
_entity_poly.entity_id
_entity_poly.type
_entity_poly.pdbx_seq_one_letter_code
_entity_poly.pdbx_strand_id
1 'polypeptide(L)'
;MGNHQALLGQYEFSLLGSLPEFEDSFQERNRKEFKVLVEKGAAAARAPLHATSDAADTATRSMASVVSVRRASWLVLSRLSNEAQSSMQDLPFDGKALFAEETDTRLHRIKDSCTIL
;
A
#
# COMPACT_ATOMS: atom_id res chain seq x y z
N MET A 1 -8.29 -13.86 -2.56
CA MET A 1 -9.50 -13.48 -1.79
C MET A 1 -9.56 -11.98 -1.51
N GLY A 2 -8.46 -11.32 -1.11
CA GLY A 2 -8.45 -9.87 -0.79
C GLY A 2 -9.05 -8.95 -1.87
N ASN A 3 -8.63 -9.05 -3.14
CA ASN A 3 -9.09 -8.12 -4.18
C ASN A 3 -10.61 -8.15 -4.41
N HIS A 4 -11.22 -9.33 -4.41
CA HIS A 4 -12.66 -9.46 -4.60
C HIS A 4 -13.43 -8.85 -3.42
N GLN A 5 -12.94 -9.08 -2.20
CA GLN A 5 -13.56 -8.56 -0.98
C GLN A 5 -13.38 -7.04 -0.83
N ALA A 6 -12.26 -6.48 -1.30
CA ALA A 6 -12.07 -5.03 -1.43
C ALA A 6 -13.08 -4.43 -2.40
N LEU A 7 -13.20 -5.01 -3.60
CA LEU A 7 -14.08 -4.50 -4.65
C LEU A 7 -15.54 -4.53 -4.20
N LEU A 8 -15.97 -5.63 -3.57
CA LEU A 8 -17.32 -5.77 -3.04
C LEU A 8 -17.57 -4.78 -1.90
N GLY A 9 -16.66 -4.68 -0.93
CA GLY A 9 -16.81 -3.73 0.19
C GLY A 9 -16.83 -2.27 -0.27
N GLN A 10 -16.01 -1.91 -1.26
CA GLN A 10 -16.01 -0.58 -1.86
C GLN A 10 -17.33 -0.29 -2.59
N TYR A 11 -17.81 -1.24 -3.38
CA TYR A 11 -19.10 -1.13 -4.06
C TYR A 11 -20.26 -0.97 -3.07
N GLU A 12 -20.33 -1.82 -2.03
CA GLU A 12 -21.36 -1.74 -0.99
C GLU A 12 -21.32 -0.40 -0.26
N PHE A 13 -20.13 0.08 0.11
CA PHE A 13 -19.96 1.38 0.76
C PHE A 13 -20.41 2.54 -0.14
N SER A 14 -20.04 2.52 -1.42
CA SER A 14 -20.50 3.53 -2.40
C SER A 14 -22.01 3.49 -2.61
N LEU A 15 -22.60 2.30 -2.73
CA LEU A 15 -24.04 2.11 -2.85
C LEU A 15 -24.78 2.68 -1.63
N LEU A 16 -24.32 2.34 -0.43
CA LEU A 16 -24.87 2.85 0.84
C LEU A 16 -24.67 4.36 1.00
N GLY A 17 -23.59 4.92 0.46
CA GLY A 17 -23.35 6.35 0.43
C GLY A 17 -24.30 7.13 -0.50
N SER A 18 -24.84 6.49 -1.54
CA SER A 18 -25.79 7.10 -2.48
C SER A 18 -27.25 7.02 -2.02
N LEU A 19 -27.58 6.09 -1.12
CA LEU A 19 -28.94 5.87 -0.64
C LEU A 19 -29.62 7.10 0.02
N PRO A 20 -28.91 8.00 0.76
CA PRO A 20 -29.51 9.22 1.29
C PRO A 20 -30.15 10.14 0.24
N GLU A 21 -29.73 10.07 -1.03
CA GLU A 21 -30.33 10.86 -2.12
C GLU A 21 -31.82 10.53 -2.35
N PHE A 22 -32.26 9.34 -1.93
CA PHE A 22 -33.64 8.88 -2.04
C PHE A 22 -34.46 9.17 -0.78
N GLU A 23 -33.86 9.70 0.28
CA GLU A 23 -34.52 9.95 1.57
C GLU A 23 -35.78 10.83 1.38
N ASP A 24 -35.72 11.80 0.48
CA ASP A 24 -36.83 12.72 0.23
C ASP A 24 -38.05 12.09 -0.45
N SER A 25 -37.90 10.89 -1.02
CA SER A 25 -39.00 10.17 -1.68
C SER A 25 -39.93 9.42 -0.70
N PHE A 26 -39.55 9.32 0.58
CA PHE A 26 -40.30 8.54 1.57
C PHE A 26 -41.23 9.40 2.45
N GLN A 27 -42.28 8.78 3.00
CA GLN A 27 -43.09 9.38 4.07
C GLN A 27 -42.27 9.53 5.36
N GLU A 28 -42.56 10.54 6.19
CA GLU A 28 -41.81 10.93 7.40
C GLU A 28 -41.40 9.75 8.31
N ARG A 29 -42.32 8.80 8.54
CA ARG A 29 -42.05 7.60 9.34
C ARG A 29 -40.99 6.71 8.68
N ASN A 30 -41.14 6.47 7.38
CA ASN A 30 -40.28 5.59 6.61
C ASN A 30 -38.89 6.21 6.40
N ARG A 31 -38.77 7.55 6.40
CA ARG A 31 -37.47 8.26 6.35
C ARG A 31 -36.56 7.88 7.52
N LYS A 32 -37.11 7.87 8.74
CA LYS A 32 -36.34 7.53 9.95
C LYS A 32 -35.83 6.08 9.91
N GLU A 33 -36.69 5.14 9.52
CA GLU A 33 -36.33 3.73 9.39
C GLU A 33 -35.31 3.50 8.28
N PHE A 34 -35.48 4.18 7.13
CA PHE A 34 -34.57 4.17 6.01
C PHE A 34 -33.18 4.67 6.41
N LYS A 35 -33.09 5.81 7.09
CA LYS A 35 -31.82 6.38 7.56
C LYS A 35 -31.08 5.41 8.49
N VAL A 36 -31.77 4.81 9.45
CA VAL A 36 -31.18 3.80 10.35
C VAL A 36 -30.66 2.59 9.58
N LEU A 37 -31.38 2.14 8.55
CA LEU A 37 -30.96 1.03 7.71
C LEU A 37 -29.70 1.37 6.90
N VAL A 38 -29.65 2.56 6.31
CA VAL A 38 -28.49 3.07 5.56
C VAL A 38 -27.26 3.18 6.46
N GLU A 39 -27.41 3.76 7.65
CA GLU A 39 -26.32 3.88 8.62
C GLU A 39 -25.79 2.51 9.07
N LYS A 40 -26.69 1.56 9.36
CA LYS A 40 -26.32 0.20 9.74
C LYS A 40 -25.63 -0.55 8.61
N GLY A 41 -26.11 -0.40 7.37
CA GLY A 41 -25.49 -0.97 6.19
C GLY A 41 -24.08 -0.40 5.98
N ALA A 42 -23.93 0.93 6.05
CA ALA A 42 -22.63 1.59 5.91
C ALA A 42 -21.64 1.15 6.98
N ALA A 43 -22.10 0.99 8.24
CA ALA A 43 -21.29 0.46 9.32
C ALA A 43 -20.85 -0.99 9.06
N ALA A 44 -21.74 -1.84 8.54
CA ALA A 44 -21.43 -3.22 8.19
C ALA A 44 -20.40 -3.33 7.06
N ALA A 45 -20.48 -2.47 6.04
CA ALA A 45 -19.55 -2.44 4.90
C ALA A 45 -18.15 -1.90 5.27
N ARG A 46 -18.02 -1.10 6.34
CA ARG A 46 -16.71 -0.56 6.79
C ARG A 46 -15.76 -1.65 7.27
N ALA A 47 -16.23 -2.62 8.04
CA ALA A 47 -15.39 -3.67 8.59
C ALA A 47 -14.62 -4.48 7.52
N PRO A 48 -15.26 -5.02 6.46
CA PRO A 48 -14.54 -5.72 5.39
C PRO A 48 -13.63 -4.79 4.57
N LEU A 49 -13.99 -3.51 4.40
CA LEU A 49 -13.14 -2.51 3.76
C LEU A 49 -11.83 -2.29 4.53
N HIS A 50 -11.93 -2.09 5.85
CA HIS A 50 -10.77 -1.94 6.72
C HIS A 50 -9.91 -3.20 6.72
N ALA A 51 -10.53 -4.38 6.90
CA ALA A 51 -9.82 -5.66 6.87
C ALA A 51 -9.05 -5.87 5.57
N THR A 52 -9.60 -5.42 4.43
CA THR A 52 -8.90 -5.53 3.16
C THR A 52 -7.75 -4.53 3.01
N SER A 53 -7.92 -3.32 3.54
CA SER A 53 -6.86 -2.30 3.59
C SER A 53 -5.69 -2.77 4.45
N ASP A 54 -5.99 -3.33 5.64
CA ASP A 54 -4.99 -3.87 6.56
C ASP A 54 -4.25 -5.08 5.95
N ALA A 55 -4.96 -5.93 5.19
CA ALA A 55 -4.35 -7.03 4.46
C ALA A 55 -3.40 -6.54 3.37
N ALA A 56 -3.77 -5.50 2.62
CA ALA A 56 -2.92 -4.90 1.59
C ALA A 56 -1.67 -4.24 2.17
N ASP A 57 -1.81 -3.52 3.29
CA ASP A 57 -0.70 -2.92 4.03
C ASP A 57 0.23 -4.00 4.61
N THR A 58 -0.33 -5.07 5.19
CA THR A 58 0.45 -6.23 5.67
C THR A 58 1.23 -6.91 4.54
N ALA A 59 0.60 -7.10 3.38
CA ALA A 59 1.27 -7.66 2.21
C ALA A 59 2.41 -6.75 1.73
N THR A 60 2.17 -5.44 1.69
CA THR A 60 3.17 -4.43 1.30
C THR A 60 4.37 -4.43 2.26
N ARG A 61 4.12 -4.44 3.58
CA ARG A 61 5.20 -4.52 4.59
C ARG A 61 5.97 -5.84 4.52
N SER A 62 5.29 -6.94 4.26
CA SER A 62 5.92 -8.26 4.09
C SER A 62 6.84 -8.26 2.87
N MET A 63 6.38 -7.72 1.75
CA MET A 63 7.20 -7.55 0.55
C MET A 63 8.40 -6.63 0.82
N ALA A 64 8.19 -5.48 1.46
CA ALA A 64 9.27 -4.56 1.82
C ALA A 64 10.34 -5.23 2.69
N SER A 65 9.91 -6.05 3.67
CA SER A 65 10.82 -6.83 4.52
C SER A 65 11.64 -7.85 3.72
N VAL A 66 11.01 -8.60 2.81
CA VAL A 66 11.71 -9.56 1.94
C VAL A 66 12.71 -8.86 1.02
N VAL A 67 12.32 -7.72 0.43
CA VAL A 67 13.21 -6.92 -0.42
C VAL A 67 14.40 -6.39 0.40
N SER A 68 14.16 -5.88 1.60
CA SER A 68 15.22 -5.39 2.51
C SER A 68 16.23 -6.49 2.83
N VAL A 69 15.77 -7.69 3.22
CA VAL A 69 16.65 -8.84 3.51
C VAL A 69 17.46 -9.26 2.28
N ARG A 70 16.83 -9.30 1.09
CA ARG A 70 17.52 -9.63 -0.16
C ARG A 70 18.58 -8.59 -0.51
N ARG A 71 18.28 -7.30 -0.37
CA ARG A 71 19.24 -6.20 -0.58
C ARG A 71 20.41 -6.31 0.37
N ALA A 72 20.16 -6.49 1.66
CA ALA A 72 21.22 -6.65 2.67
C ALA A 72 22.12 -7.86 2.34
N SER A 73 21.52 -8.99 1.99
CA SER A 73 22.27 -10.20 1.60
C SER A 73 23.12 -9.96 0.36
N TRP A 74 22.56 -9.32 -0.67
CA TRP A 74 23.27 -8.99 -1.90
C TRP A 74 24.45 -8.03 -1.62
N LEU A 75 24.23 -6.99 -0.81
CA LEU A 75 25.26 -6.01 -0.44
C LEU A 75 26.42 -6.66 0.30
N VAL A 76 26.14 -7.53 1.28
CA VAL A 76 27.19 -8.28 2.00
C VAL A 76 28.01 -9.15 1.05
N LEU A 77 27.38 -9.78 0.06
CA LEU A 77 28.06 -10.65 -0.91
C LEU A 77 28.79 -9.88 -2.03
N SER A 78 28.37 -8.63 -2.30
CA SER A 78 28.90 -7.80 -3.40
C SER A 78 30.33 -7.28 -3.18
N ARG A 79 30.89 -7.44 -1.96
CA ARG A 79 32.22 -6.93 -1.55
C ARG A 79 32.41 -5.41 -1.75
N LEU A 80 31.32 -4.66 -1.84
CA LEU A 80 31.34 -3.20 -1.93
C LEU A 80 31.83 -2.58 -0.62
N SER A 81 32.36 -1.35 -0.69
CA SER A 81 32.74 -0.59 0.51
C SER A 81 31.52 -0.31 1.41
N ASN A 82 31.75 -0.13 2.71
CA ASN A 82 30.67 0.20 3.65
C ASN A 82 29.93 1.49 3.26
N GLU A 83 30.64 2.46 2.66
CA GLU A 83 30.05 3.68 2.13
C GLU A 83 29.11 3.39 0.94
N ALA A 84 29.52 2.52 0.00
CA ALA A 84 28.66 2.12 -1.10
C ALA A 84 27.43 1.35 -0.61
N GLN A 85 27.60 0.43 0.35
CA GLN A 85 26.51 -0.35 0.91
C GLN A 85 25.47 0.52 1.64
N SER A 86 25.92 1.40 2.54
CA SER A 86 25.03 2.31 3.28
C SER A 86 24.30 3.27 2.35
N SER A 87 24.95 3.65 1.26
CA SER A 87 24.33 4.48 0.25
C SER A 87 23.17 3.74 -0.45
N MET A 88 23.31 2.46 -0.77
CA MET A 88 22.36 1.73 -1.62
C MET A 88 21.20 1.08 -0.86
N GLN A 89 21.38 0.75 0.43
CA GLN A 89 20.37 0.01 1.20
C GLN A 89 19.02 0.76 1.33
N ASP A 90 19.07 2.09 1.45
CA ASP A 90 17.90 2.92 1.77
C ASP A 90 17.22 3.50 0.52
N LEU A 91 17.66 3.11 -0.68
CA LEU A 91 17.02 3.54 -1.92
C LEU A 91 15.57 3.02 -2.00
N PRO A 92 14.65 3.75 -2.65
CA PRO A 92 13.29 3.24 -2.84
C PRO A 92 13.27 1.95 -3.69
N PHE A 93 12.21 1.16 -3.55
CA PHE A 93 11.96 -0.02 -4.39
C PHE A 93 10.91 0.33 -5.44
N ASP A 94 11.25 0.16 -6.72
CA ASP A 94 10.41 0.54 -7.85
C ASP A 94 9.47 -0.59 -8.34
N GLY A 95 9.54 -1.76 -7.70
CA GLY A 95 8.76 -2.93 -8.08
C GLY A 95 9.32 -3.76 -9.22
N LYS A 96 10.43 -3.36 -9.86
CA LYS A 96 10.98 -4.04 -11.04
C LYS A 96 12.18 -4.93 -10.71
N ALA A 97 13.12 -4.40 -9.94
CA ALA A 97 14.37 -5.09 -9.61
C ALA A 97 14.77 -4.84 -8.15
N LEU A 98 15.69 -5.66 -7.62
CA LEU A 98 16.19 -5.47 -6.25
C LEU A 98 16.72 -4.05 -6.04
N PHE A 99 17.36 -3.46 -7.04
CA PHE A 99 17.84 -2.09 -7.02
C PHE A 99 17.30 -1.35 -8.23
N ALA A 100 16.91 -0.09 -8.06
CA ALA A 100 16.47 0.77 -9.16
C ALA A 100 17.66 1.22 -10.02
N GLU A 101 17.41 1.67 -11.24
CA GLU A 101 18.45 2.17 -12.17
C GLU A 101 19.32 3.29 -11.56
N GLU A 102 18.74 4.11 -10.68
CA GLU A 102 19.46 5.16 -9.93
C GLU A 102 20.65 4.61 -9.11
N THR A 103 20.60 3.33 -8.75
CA THR A 103 21.67 2.64 -8.03
C THR A 103 22.97 2.60 -8.82
N ASP A 104 22.90 2.41 -10.14
CA ASP A 104 24.09 2.35 -11.00
C ASP A 104 24.76 3.72 -11.09
N THR A 105 23.96 4.79 -11.20
CA THR A 105 24.43 6.18 -11.15
C THR A 105 25.14 6.47 -9.83
N ARG A 106 24.59 5.99 -8.71
CA ARG A 106 25.20 6.17 -7.38
C ARG A 106 26.51 5.41 -7.25
N LEU A 107 26.58 4.18 -7.77
CA LEU A 107 27.79 3.36 -7.80
C LEU A 107 28.91 4.05 -8.60
N HIS A 108 28.57 4.61 -9.77
CA HIS A 108 29.50 5.37 -10.61
C HIS A 108 30.06 6.58 -9.87
N ARG A 109 29.20 7.36 -9.20
CA ARG A 109 29.63 8.53 -8.43
C ARG A 109 30.62 8.18 -7.31
N ILE A 110 30.37 7.09 -6.59
CA ILE A 110 31.26 6.64 -5.51
C ILE A 110 32.61 6.20 -6.08
N LYS A 111 32.60 5.40 -7.15
CA LYS A 111 33.81 4.99 -7.88
C LYS A 111 34.64 6.21 -8.31
N ASP A 112 34.00 7.22 -8.89
CA ASP A 112 34.65 8.43 -9.38
C ASP A 112 35.22 9.28 -8.23
N SER A 113 34.57 9.26 -7.07
CA SER A 113 35.07 9.94 -5.86
C SER A 113 36.27 9.23 -5.23
N CYS A 114 36.36 7.89 -5.35
CA CYS A 114 37.51 7.11 -4.90
C CYS A 114 38.72 7.17 -5.86
N THR A 115 38.55 7.65 -7.10
CA THR A 115 39.65 7.74 -8.09
C THR A 115 40.38 9.08 -8.06
N ILE A 116 39.93 10.05 -7.24
CA ILE A 116 40.52 11.40 -7.12
C ILE A 116 41.54 11.48 -5.96
N LEU A 117 41.91 10.35 -5.33
CA LEU A 117 42.93 10.26 -4.27
C LEU A 117 44.27 9.73 -4.79
#